data_AF-A0A3B7DGM1-F1
#
_entry.id   AF-A0A3B7DGM1-F1
#
_cell.length_a   1.000
_cell.length_b   1.000
_cell.length_c   1.000
_cell.angle_alpha   90.00
_cell.angle_beta   90.00
_cell.angle_gamma   90.00
#
_symmetry.space_group_name_H-M   'P 1'
#
loop_
_entity.id
_entity.type
_entity.pdbx_description
1 polymer ?
#
loop_
_entity_poly.entity_id
_entity_poly.type
_entity_poly.pdbx_seq_one_letter_code
_entity_poly.pdbx_strand_id
1 'polypeptide(L)'
;MKYFVLRTPGQPDELARWTRRGNSAAFYDDGTGSWIPDPLLAVQITRSDGWQLLDPADLPPGLAREIRQPALRRRASRSPRWVRRLRVGRHARG
;
A
#
# COMPACT_ATOMS: atom_id res chain seq x y z
N MET A 1 -10.85 6.79 -4.31
CA MET A 1 -10.31 5.73 -3.42
C MET A 1 -11.41 5.40 -2.42
N LYS A 2 -11.51 4.15 -1.98
CA LYS A 2 -12.48 3.74 -0.95
C LYS A 2 -11.73 3.20 0.26
N TYR A 3 -12.27 3.43 1.45
CA TYR A 3 -11.72 2.93 2.71
C TYR A 3 -12.71 1.96 3.33
N PHE A 4 -12.20 0.89 3.91
CA PHE A 4 -12.99 -0.12 4.57
C PHE A 4 -12.42 -0.39 5.95
N VAL A 5 -13.27 -0.74 6.90
CA VAL A 5 -12.88 -1.22 8.22
C VAL A 5 -13.47 -2.60 8.45
N LEU A 6 -12.67 -3.48 9.05
CA LEU A 6 -13.12 -4.75 9.60
C LEU A 6 -13.03 -4.64 11.11
N ARG A 7 -14.20 -4.69 11.77
CA ARG A 7 -14.33 -4.63 13.23
C ARG A 7 -14.48 -6.03 13.77
N THR A 8 -13.43 -6.55 14.41
CA THR A 8 -13.43 -7.90 14.98
C THR A 8 -13.49 -7.80 16.50
N PRO A 9 -14.54 -8.33 17.17
CA PRO A 9 -14.65 -8.26 18.62
C PRO A 9 -13.41 -8.82 19.33
N GLY A 10 -12.83 -8.05 20.25
CA GLY A 10 -11.63 -8.44 20.99
C GLY A 10 -10.32 -8.27 20.21
N GLN A 11 -10.34 -7.67 19.02
CA GLN A 11 -9.17 -7.34 18.20
C GLN A 11 -9.19 -5.86 17.81
N PRO A 12 -8.03 -5.25 17.49
CA PRO A 12 -8.00 -3.90 16.94
C PRO A 12 -8.72 -3.85 15.58
N ASP A 13 -9.32 -2.71 15.27
CA ASP A 13 -9.95 -2.45 13.98
C ASP A 13 -8.91 -2.53 12.86
N GLU A 14 -9.20 -3.33 11.83
CA GLU A 14 -8.35 -3.42 10.65
C GLU A 14 -8.85 -2.47 9.56
N LEU A 15 -7.94 -1.65 9.03
CA LEU A 15 -8.28 -0.68 7.99
C LEU A 15 -7.71 -1.12 6.64
N ALA A 16 -8.52 -1.00 5.60
CA ALA A 16 -8.12 -1.25 4.24
C ALA A 16 -8.43 -0.07 3.33
N ARG A 17 -7.57 0.17 2.35
CA ARG A 17 -7.85 1.07 1.22
C ARG A 17 -7.96 0.24 -0.04
N TRP A 18 -8.87 0.64 -0.93
CA TRP A 18 -9.05 0.01 -2.22
C TRP A 18 -9.20 1.04 -3.34
N THR A 19 -8.55 0.76 -4.46
CA THR A 19 -8.56 1.60 -5.66
C THR A 19 -9.09 0.82 -6.87
N ARG A 20 -10.25 1.25 -7.38
CA ARG A 20 -10.87 0.63 -8.57
C ARG A 20 -10.01 0.76 -9.84
N ARG A 21 -9.27 1.86 -9.98
CA ARG A 21 -8.48 2.18 -11.19
C ARG A 21 -7.21 1.33 -11.37
N GLY A 22 -6.76 0.63 -10.32
CA GLY A 22 -5.58 -0.23 -10.36
C GLY A 22 -5.78 -1.60 -9.72
N ASN A 23 -7.04 -1.94 -9.40
CA ASN A 23 -7.43 -3.14 -8.65
C ASN A 23 -6.48 -3.45 -7.47
N SER A 24 -6.03 -2.41 -6.78
CA SER A 24 -5.01 -2.52 -5.74
C SER A 24 -5.68 -2.23 -4.40
N ALA A 25 -5.47 -3.13 -3.45
CA ALA A 25 -5.81 -2.94 -2.05
C ALA A 25 -4.54 -2.92 -1.19
N ALA A 26 -4.66 -2.30 -0.02
CA ALA A 26 -3.62 -2.30 1.00
C ALA A 26 -4.30 -2.22 2.36
N PHE A 27 -3.79 -2.96 3.34
CA PHE A 27 -4.19 -2.77 4.73
C PHE A 27 -3.27 -1.77 5.42
N TYR A 28 -3.78 -1.13 6.46
CA TYR A 28 -3.00 -0.25 7.32
C TYR A 28 -2.45 -1.07 8.48
N ASP A 29 -1.13 -1.04 8.64
CA ASP A 29 -0.47 -1.61 9.80
C ASP A 29 -0.18 -0.49 10.81
N ASP A 30 -0.86 -0.53 11.95
CA ASP A 30 -0.70 0.45 13.04
C ASP A 30 0.67 0.32 13.72
N GLY A 31 1.24 -0.89 13.77
CA GLY A 31 2.56 -1.13 14.36
C GLY A 31 3.69 -0.43 13.59
N THR A 32 3.55 -0.30 12.28
CA THR A 32 4.52 0.39 11.41
C THR A 32 4.03 1.74 10.88
N GLY A 33 2.77 2.10 11.17
CA GLY A 33 2.09 3.29 10.66
C GLY A 33 2.07 3.37 9.13
N SER A 34 2.03 2.22 8.43
CA SER A 34 2.27 2.15 6.99
C SER A 34 1.19 1.35 6.24
N TRP A 35 0.98 1.69 4.97
CA TRP A 35 0.10 0.94 4.07
C TRP A 35 0.85 -0.22 3.44
N ILE A 36 0.44 -1.44 3.74
CA ILE A 36 1.03 -2.67 3.20
C ILE A 36 0.18 -3.15 2.02
N PRO A 37 0.74 -3.18 0.79
CA PRO A 37 0.00 -3.66 -0.38
C PRO A 37 -0.41 -5.13 -0.23
N ASP A 38 -1.67 -5.41 -0.47
CA ASP A 38 -2.21 -6.76 -0.48
C ASP A 38 -3.21 -6.92 -1.65
N PRO A 39 -2.83 -7.61 -2.73
CA PRO A 39 -3.71 -7.81 -3.87
C PRO A 39 -4.87 -8.78 -3.57
N LEU A 40 -4.74 -9.66 -2.57
CA LEU A 40 -5.80 -10.59 -2.17
C LEU A 40 -6.86 -9.89 -1.32
N LEU A 41 -6.48 -8.83 -0.60
CA LEU A 41 -7.39 -8.05 0.22
C LEU A 41 -8.54 -7.43 -0.58
N ALA A 42 -8.32 -7.06 -1.85
CA ALA A 42 -9.40 -6.57 -2.71
C ALA A 42 -10.49 -7.63 -2.93
N VAL A 43 -10.09 -8.90 -3.06
CA VAL A 43 -11.01 -10.03 -3.19
C VAL A 43 -11.73 -10.27 -1.87
N GLN A 44 -11.04 -10.19 -0.74
CA GLN A 44 -11.64 -10.34 0.58
C GLN A 44 -12.69 -9.26 0.85
N ILE A 45 -12.38 -7.98 0.62
CA ILE A 45 -13.34 -6.86 0.76
C ILE A 45 -14.58 -7.07 -0.12
N THR A 46 -14.39 -7.60 -1.32
CA THR A 46 -15.51 -7.80 -2.26
C THR A 46 -16.36 -9.02 -1.91
N ARG A 47 -15.80 -10.03 -1.23
CA ARG A 47 -16.45 -11.31 -0.92
C ARG A 47 -16.93 -11.46 0.52
N SER A 48 -16.55 -10.54 1.41
CA SER A 48 -16.88 -10.59 2.83
C SER A 48 -17.82 -9.44 3.20
N ASP A 49 -18.88 -9.77 3.93
CA ASP A 49 -19.84 -8.80 4.46
C ASP A 49 -19.33 -8.11 5.75
N GLY A 50 -18.17 -8.53 6.27
CA GLY A 50 -17.57 -7.94 7.47
C GLY A 50 -16.91 -6.59 7.23
N TRP A 51 -16.56 -6.27 5.97
CA TRP A 51 -15.92 -5.01 5.62
C TRP A 51 -16.96 -3.90 5.45
N GLN A 52 -16.86 -2.88 6.30
CA GLN A 52 -17.74 -1.73 6.26
C GLN A 52 -17.07 -0.60 5.50
N LEU A 53 -17.79 0.01 4.55
CA LEU A 53 -17.32 1.20 3.86
C LEU A 53 -17.25 2.37 4.84
N LEU A 54 -16.08 3.02 4.92
CA LEU A 54 -15.87 4.19 5.75
C LEU A 54 -15.91 5.47 4.91
N ASP A 55 -16.57 6.51 5.44
CA ASP A 55 -16.40 7.86 4.91
C ASP A 55 -14.99 8.36 5.27
N PRO A 56 -14.27 9.02 4.35
CA PRO A 56 -12.99 9.64 4.66
C PRO A 56 -13.01 10.61 5.85
N ALA A 57 -14.17 11.20 6.19
CA ALA A 57 -14.34 12.06 7.35
C ALA A 57 -14.29 11.30 8.69
N ASP A 58 -14.65 10.01 8.69
CA ASP A 58 -14.70 9.16 9.89
C ASP A 58 -13.39 8.40 10.14
N LEU A 59 -12.38 8.63 9.29
CA LEU A 59 -11.10 7.98 9.45
C LEU A 59 -10.41 8.46 10.73
N PRO A 60 -9.67 7.56 11.42
CA PRO A 60 -8.92 7.94 12.60
C PRO A 60 -8.04 9.16 12.32
N PRO A 61 -7.92 10.11 13.27
CA PRO A 61 -7.24 11.38 13.04
C PRO A 61 -5.77 11.24 12.59
N GLY A 62 -5.10 10.16 13.00
CA GLY A 62 -3.75 9.82 12.53
C GLY A 62 -3.70 9.49 11.03
N LEU A 63 -4.74 8.82 10.52
CA LEU A 63 -4.88 8.39 9.13
C LEU A 63 -5.42 9.50 8.21
N ALA A 64 -6.38 10.28 8.72
CA ALA A 64 -6.99 11.40 8.00
C ALA A 64 -5.94 12.45 7.59
N ARG A 65 -4.89 12.64 8.39
CA ARG A 65 -3.75 13.51 8.09
C ARG A 65 -2.91 13.00 6.91
N GLU A 66 -2.67 11.70 6.82
CA GLU A 66 -1.90 11.08 5.73
C GLU A 66 -2.65 11.15 4.39
N ILE A 67 -3.99 11.06 4.44
CA ILE A 67 -4.86 11.08 3.26
C ILE A 67 -5.08 12.49 2.71
N ARG A 68 -5.14 13.50 3.59
CA ARG A 68 -5.20 14.92 3.18
C ARG A 68 -3.90 15.46 2.62
N GLN A 69 -2.79 14.70 2.69
CA GLN A 69 -1.53 15.05 2.03
C GLN A 69 -1.22 14.08 0.87
N PRO A 70 -1.90 14.20 -0.29
CA PRO A 70 -1.59 13.36 -1.46
C PRO A 70 -0.21 13.64 -2.11
N ALA A 71 0.67 14.45 -1.51
CA ALA A 71 1.89 14.91 -2.17
C ALA A 71 3.08 15.23 -1.24
N LEU A 72 3.54 14.30 -0.38
CA LEU A 72 4.89 14.45 0.19
C LEU A 72 5.64 13.16 0.55
N ARG A 73 5.30 12.02 -0.08
CA ARG A 73 6.21 10.87 -0.15
C ARG A 73 6.57 10.52 -1.59
N ARG A 74 7.01 11.54 -2.34
CA ARG A 74 7.91 11.29 -3.48
C ARG A 74 9.30 10.95 -2.93
N ARG A 75 9.62 9.65 -2.98
CA ARG A 75 10.92 9.15 -3.45
C ARG A 75 12.09 9.17 -2.46
N ALA A 76 12.15 8.13 -1.62
CA ALA A 76 13.43 7.59 -1.14
C ALA A 76 13.56 6.08 -1.41
N SER A 77 12.88 5.56 -2.43
CA SER A 77 13.16 4.24 -3.03
C SER A 77 13.69 4.46 -4.45
N ARG A 78 14.85 5.11 -4.55
CA ARG A 78 15.62 5.15 -5.79
C ARG A 78 16.66 4.03 -5.76
N SER A 79 16.24 2.92 -6.36
CA SER A 79 17.02 2.00 -7.21
C SER A 79 18.19 1.23 -6.57
N PRO A 80 18.13 -0.12 -6.49
CA PRO A 80 19.35 -0.92 -6.43
C PRO A 80 20.15 -0.58 -7.69
N ARG A 81 21.37 -0.10 -7.49
CA ARG A 81 22.31 0.23 -8.55
C ARG A 81 22.52 -1.01 -9.43
N TRP A 82 21.99 -0.94 -10.65
CA TRP A 82 22.66 -1.35 -11.87
C TRP A 82 23.53 -2.62 -11.76
N VAL A 83 22.87 -3.77 -11.84
CA VAL A 83 23.47 -4.95 -12.46
C VAL A 83 23.71 -4.63 -13.93
N ARG A 84 24.90 -4.11 -14.28
CA ARG A 84 25.51 -4.20 -15.62
C ARG A 84 26.85 -3.45 -15.69
N ARG A 85 27.94 -4.19 -15.50
CA ARG A 85 29.14 -4.04 -16.35
C ARG A 85 30.05 -5.27 -16.30
N LEU A 86 29.57 -6.39 -16.84
CA LEU A 86 30.45 -7.38 -17.45
C LEU A 86 30.87 -6.85 -18.82
N ARG A 87 32.05 -6.24 -18.92
CA ARG A 87 32.80 -6.12 -20.18
C ARG A 87 34.26 -5.77 -19.90
N VAL A 88 35.10 -6.79 -19.73
CA VAL A 88 36.50 -6.76 -20.19
C VAL A 88 36.78 -8.11 -20.86
N GLY A 89 36.21 -8.28 -22.06
CA GLY A 89 36.73 -9.24 -23.03
C GLY A 89 37.79 -8.50 -23.83
N ARG A 90 39.06 -8.83 -23.61
CA ARG A 90 40.19 -8.33 -24.41
C ARG A 90 40.66 -9.47 -25.32
N HIS A 91 40.12 -9.48 -26.53
CA HIS A 91 40.61 -10.19 -27.72
C HIS A 91 40.29 -9.22 -28.89
N ALA A 92 41.13 -8.92 -29.88
CA ALA A 92 42.39 -9.49 -30.33
C ALA A 92 43.06 -8.49 -31.32
N ARG A 93 44.33 -8.75 -31.64
CA ARG A 93 45.03 -8.51 -32.92
C ARG A 93 45.17 -7.07 -33.45
N GLY A 94 46.42 -6.63 -33.44
CA GLY A 94 47.07 -5.69 -34.37
C GLY A 94 48.53 -6.06 -34.40
#